data_AF-A0A931XRP6-F1
#
_entry.id   AF-A0A931XRP6-F1
#
_cell.length_a   1.000
_cell.length_b   1.000
_cell.length_c   1.000
_cell.angle_alpha   90.00
_cell.angle_beta   90.00
_cell.angle_gamma   90.00
#
_symmetry.space_group_name_H-M   'P 1'
#
loop_
_entity.id
_entity.type
_entity.pdbx_description
1 polymer ?
#
loop_
_entity_poly.entity_id
_entity_poly.type
_entity_poly.pdbx_seq_one_letter_code
_entity_poly.pdbx_strand_id
1 'polypeptide(L)'
;MKHQKGQFAEIGKPHPRSGAIDQVILDLLQSRDMRPGDSINIILAQYEVEQRGFNTVDFSTGVVQLLERGLLDMQGNVFYLTGAGFEALRRDRRGGYA
;
A
#
# COMPACT_ATOMS: atom_id res chain seq x y z
N MET A 1 -7.23 39.10 -3.75
CA MET A 1 -7.13 37.68 -4.11
C MET A 1 -5.81 37.16 -3.56
N LYS A 2 -5.84 36.31 -2.51
CA LYS A 2 -4.61 35.79 -1.88
C LYS A 2 -4.34 34.40 -2.46
N HIS A 3 -3.25 34.29 -3.22
CA HIS A 3 -2.73 33.01 -3.70
C HIS A 3 -2.21 32.21 -2.49
N GLN A 4 -2.86 31.10 -2.15
CA GLN A 4 -2.32 30.15 -1.18
C GLN A 4 -1.51 29.12 -1.97
N LYS A 5 -0.19 29.24 -1.85
CA LYS A 5 0.81 28.33 -2.41
C LYS A 5 0.47 26.91 -1.98
N GLY A 6 0.28 26.03 -2.96
CA GLY A 6 0.27 24.59 -2.73
C GLY A 6 1.56 24.20 -2.03
N GLN A 7 1.43 23.74 -0.79
CA GLN A 7 2.47 22.98 -0.12
C GLN A 7 2.55 21.64 -0.83
N PHE A 8 3.46 21.54 -1.80
CA PHE A 8 3.99 20.25 -2.20
C PHE A 8 4.78 19.74 -0.99
N ALA A 9 4.23 18.76 -0.28
CA ALA A 9 4.90 18.08 0.81
C ALA A 9 6.27 17.57 0.34
N GLU A 10 7.27 17.68 1.21
CA GLU A 10 8.61 17.09 1.04
C GLU A 10 8.48 15.62 0.60
N ILE A 11 8.65 15.36 -0.70
CA ILE A 11 8.85 14.01 -1.23
C ILE A 11 10.28 13.63 -0.85
N GLY A 12 10.46 12.88 0.23
CA GLY A 12 11.80 12.44 0.65
C GLY A 12 11.94 11.96 2.09
N LYS A 13 10.91 12.10 2.93
CA LYS A 13 10.85 11.41 4.23
C LYS A 13 9.67 10.45 4.21
N PRO A 14 9.86 9.13 4.41
CA PRO A 14 8.73 8.24 4.59
C PRO A 14 7.89 8.80 5.73
N HIS A 15 6.62 9.10 5.46
CA HIS A 15 5.71 9.52 6.51
C HIS A 15 5.73 8.43 7.61
N PRO A 16 5.77 8.74 8.90
CA PRO A 16 5.69 7.71 9.95
C PRO A 16 4.38 6.90 9.89
N ARG A 17 3.36 7.42 9.20
CA ARG A 17 2.11 6.71 8.85
C ARG A 17 2.23 5.85 7.58
N SER A 18 3.28 6.04 6.80
CA SER A 18 3.51 5.34 5.54
C SER A 18 3.68 3.84 5.79
N GLY A 19 4.61 3.44 6.67
CA GLY A 19 4.77 2.02 7.02
C GLY A 19 3.50 1.35 7.55
N ALA A 20 2.60 2.11 8.19
CA ALA A 20 1.30 1.60 8.63
C ALA A 20 0.32 1.39 7.46
N ILE A 21 0.31 2.25 6.44
CA ILE A 21 -0.58 2.08 5.28
C ILE A 21 -0.12 0.93 4.38
N ASP A 22 1.20 0.76 4.19
CA ASP A 22 1.79 -0.36 3.46
C ASP A 22 1.28 -1.67 4.02
N GLN A 23 1.40 -1.81 5.34
CA GLN A 23 1.01 -3.00 6.09
C GLN A 23 -0.49 -3.24 6.01
N VAL A 24 -1.31 -2.20 6.12
CA VAL A 24 -2.77 -2.35 6.00
C VAL A 24 -3.16 -2.82 4.59
N ILE A 25 -2.59 -2.23 3.54
CA ILE A 25 -2.85 -2.66 2.16
C ILE A 25 -2.46 -4.13 2.03
N LEU A 26 -1.26 -4.48 2.47
CA LEU A 26 -0.71 -5.82 2.45
C LEU A 26 -1.58 -6.84 3.24
N ASP A 27 -2.00 -6.53 4.45
CA ASP A 27 -2.88 -7.37 5.28
C ASP A 27 -4.23 -7.62 4.59
N LEU A 28 -4.80 -6.61 3.94
CA LEU A 28 -6.04 -6.76 3.19
C LEU A 28 -5.89 -7.74 2.04
N LEU A 29 -4.77 -7.69 1.30
CA LEU A 29 -4.48 -8.65 0.23
C LEU A 29 -4.34 -10.08 0.81
N GLN A 30 -3.68 -10.23 1.96
CA GLN A 30 -3.53 -11.53 2.61
C GLN A 30 -4.86 -12.11 3.11
N SER A 31 -5.75 -11.26 3.66
CA SER A 31 -7.07 -11.70 4.16
C SER A 31 -7.96 -12.33 3.09
N ARG A 32 -7.61 -12.14 1.82
CA ARG A 32 -8.31 -12.66 0.65
C ARG A 32 -7.66 -13.90 0.03
N ASP A 33 -6.71 -14.52 0.74
CA ASP A 33 -5.93 -15.66 0.25
C ASP A 33 -5.25 -15.40 -1.11
N MET A 34 -4.89 -14.14 -1.39
CA MET A 34 -4.21 -13.77 -2.63
C MET A 34 -2.84 -14.43 -2.72
N ARG A 35 -2.50 -14.90 -3.91
CA ARG A 35 -1.24 -15.53 -4.29
C ARG A 35 -0.41 -14.58 -5.15
N PRO A 36 0.91 -14.81 -5.25
CA PRO A 36 1.74 -14.13 -6.24
C PRO A 36 1.14 -14.25 -7.64
N GLY A 37 1.03 -13.12 -8.34
CA GLY A 37 0.42 -13.03 -9.67
C GLY A 37 -1.10 -12.79 -9.67
N ASP A 38 -1.75 -12.78 -8.50
CA ASP A 38 -3.16 -12.41 -8.42
C ASP A 38 -3.36 -10.90 -8.59
N SER A 39 -4.37 -10.52 -9.37
CA SER A 39 -4.74 -9.13 -9.59
C SER A 39 -5.39 -8.51 -8.37
N ILE A 40 -5.00 -7.28 -8.05
CA ILE A 40 -5.51 -6.51 -6.93
C ILE A 40 -6.64 -5.61 -7.43
N ASN A 41 -7.81 -5.77 -6.82
CA ASN A 41 -8.89 -4.81 -7.00
C ASN A 41 -8.62 -3.56 -6.15
N ILE A 42 -7.98 -2.56 -6.75
CA ILE A 42 -7.56 -1.32 -6.09
C ILE A 42 -8.73 -0.56 -5.49
N ILE A 43 -9.88 -0.49 -6.17
CA ILE A 43 -11.05 0.26 -5.66
C ILE A 43 -11.52 -0.33 -4.34
N LEU A 44 -11.58 -1.66 -4.29
CA LEU A 44 -12.02 -2.35 -3.08
C LEU A 44 -10.97 -2.27 -1.96
N ALA A 45 -9.67 -2.33 -2.29
CA ALA A 45 -8.60 -2.14 -1.32
C ALA A 45 -8.60 -0.71 -0.75
N GLN A 46 -8.80 0.31 -1.59
CA GLN A 46 -8.91 1.70 -1.18
C GLN A 46 -10.09 1.90 -0.21
N TYR A 47 -11.26 1.36 -0.54
CA TYR A 47 -12.44 1.47 0.31
C TYR A 47 -12.23 0.87 1.71
N GLU A 48 -11.59 -0.30 1.79
CA GLU A 48 -11.30 -0.95 3.08
C GLU A 48 -10.23 -0.21 3.89
N VAL A 49 -9.27 0.40 3.21
CA VAL A 49 -8.28 1.29 3.83
C VAL A 49 -8.95 2.57 4.38
N GLU A 50 -9.91 3.12 3.64
CA GLU A 50 -10.73 4.27 4.09
C GLU A 50 -11.57 3.92 5.32
N GLN A 51 -12.16 2.73 5.37
CA GLN A 51 -12.87 2.21 6.55
C GLN A 51 -11.97 2.11 7.79
N ARG A 52 -10.66 1.97 7.61
CA ARG A 52 -9.66 1.95 8.70
C ARG A 52 -9.15 3.35 9.09
N GLY A 53 -9.70 4.41 8.49
CA GLY A 53 -9.43 5.81 8.84
C GLY A 53 -8.32 6.48 8.04
N PHE A 54 -7.82 5.84 6.98
CA PHE A 54 -6.86 6.44 6.07
C PHE A 54 -7.57 7.15 4.91
N ASN A 55 -6.95 8.18 4.34
CA ASN A 55 -7.52 8.84 3.17
C ASN A 55 -6.95 8.27 1.86
N THR A 56 -7.55 8.65 0.74
CA THR A 56 -7.14 8.24 -0.60
C THR A 56 -5.70 8.60 -0.96
N VAL A 57 -5.17 9.71 -0.42
CA VAL A 57 -3.79 10.15 -0.67
C VAL A 57 -2.80 9.23 0.03
N ASP A 58 -3.08 8.86 1.28
CA ASP A 58 -2.28 7.90 2.05
C ASP A 58 -2.28 6.53 1.35
N PHE A 59 -3.45 6.07 0.89
CA PHE A 59 -3.56 4.82 0.13
C PHE A 59 -2.73 4.85 -1.15
N SER A 60 -2.87 5.90 -1.96
CA SER A 60 -2.12 6.06 -3.21
C SER A 60 -0.62 6.08 -2.96
N THR A 61 -0.18 6.75 -1.88
CA THR A 61 1.21 6.79 -1.46
C THR A 61 1.72 5.41 -1.07
N GLY A 62 0.93 4.64 -0.31
CA GLY A 62 1.27 3.26 0.06
C GLY A 62 1.40 2.35 -1.17
N VAL A 63 0.47 2.43 -2.13
CA VAL A 63 0.55 1.65 -3.38
C VAL A 63 1.83 1.98 -4.16
N VAL A 64 2.18 3.26 -4.30
CA VAL A 64 3.42 3.68 -4.98
C VAL A 64 4.65 3.12 -4.28
N GLN A 65 4.72 3.19 -2.96
CA GLN A 65 5.86 2.64 -2.21
C GLN A 65 5.96 1.12 -2.31
N LEU A 66 4.84 0.41 -2.33
CA LEU A 66 4.83 -1.03 -2.54
C LEU A 66 5.33 -1.42 -3.95
N LEU A 67 5.05 -0.59 -4.97
CA LEU A 67 5.60 -0.75 -6.32
C LEU A 67 7.11 -0.47 -6.35
N GLU A 68 7.56 0.63 -5.75
CA GLU A 68 8.99 0.99 -5.67
C GLU A 68 9.82 -0.08 -4.95
N ARG A 69 9.22 -0.76 -3.95
CA ARG A 69 9.83 -1.86 -3.21
C ARG A 69 9.73 -3.21 -3.94
N GLY A 70 9.05 -3.29 -5.08
CA GLY A 70 8.81 -4.52 -5.84
C GLY A 70 7.89 -5.52 -5.15
N LEU A 71 7.08 -5.07 -4.18
CA LEU A 71 6.10 -5.89 -3.47
C LEU A 71 4.80 -6.00 -4.27
N LEU A 72 4.50 -4.97 -5.05
CA LEU A 72 3.49 -4.99 -6.11
C LEU A 72 4.16 -4.86 -7.47
N ASP A 73 3.51 -5.41 -8.49
CA ASP A 73 3.83 -5.18 -9.89
C ASP A 73 2.61 -4.54 -10.57
N MET A 74 2.84 -3.81 -11.66
CA MET A 74 1.79 -3.14 -12.41
C MET A 74 1.92 -3.49 -13.90
N GLN A 75 0.89 -4.13 -14.45
CA GLN A 75 0.81 -4.42 -15.89
C GLN A 75 -0.42 -3.71 -16.47
N GLY A 76 -0.18 -2.69 -17.29
CA GLY A 76 -1.24 -1.80 -17.74
C GLY A 76 -1.86 -1.06 -16.55
N ASN A 77 -3.18 -1.16 -16.37
CA ASN A 77 -3.90 -0.54 -15.26
C ASN A 77 -4.23 -1.52 -14.11
N VAL A 78 -3.63 -2.71 -14.13
CA VAL A 78 -3.89 -3.76 -13.14
C VAL A 78 -2.64 -3.95 -12.29
N PHE A 79 -2.85 -4.06 -10.99
CA PHE A 79 -1.80 -4.28 -10.00
C PHE A 79 -1.80 -5.74 -9.58
N TYR A 80 -0.63 -6.30 -9.31
CA TYR A 80 -0.44 -7.70 -8.98
C TYR A 80 0.42 -7.84 -7.75
N LEU A 81 0.08 -8.78 -6.87
CA LEU A 81 0.94 -9.12 -5.73
C LEU A 81 2.17 -9.88 -6.24
N THR A 82 3.39 -9.45 -5.92
CA THR A 82 4.59 -10.18 -6.33
C THR A 82 4.92 -11.31 -5.34
N GLY A 83 5.83 -12.20 -5.73
CA GLY A 83 6.38 -13.20 -4.80
C GLY A 83 7.08 -12.56 -3.59
N ALA A 84 7.78 -11.44 -3.80
CA ALA A 84 8.42 -10.69 -2.72
C ALA A 84 7.38 -10.03 -1.79
N GLY A 85 6.31 -9.47 -2.36
CA GLY A 85 5.16 -8.96 -1.61
C GLY A 85 4.53 -10.04 -0.74
N PHE A 86 4.28 -11.21 -1.31
CA PHE A 86 3.73 -12.36 -0.59
C PHE A 86 4.63 -12.87 0.54
N GLU A 87 5.94 -12.93 0.32
CA GLU A 87 6.87 -13.33 1.38
C GLU A 87 7.00 -12.27 2.48
N ALA A 88 6.92 -10.98 2.14
CA ALA A 88 6.85 -9.90 3.13
C ALA A 88 5.62 -10.07 4.05
N LEU A 89 4.46 -10.40 3.47
CA LEU A 89 3.23 -10.74 4.23
C LEU A 89 3.40 -11.94 5.17
N ARG A 90 4.10 -12.98 4.70
CA ARG A 90 4.33 -14.19 5.51
C ARG A 90 5.31 -13.96 6.64
N ARG A 91 6.35 -13.15 6.42
CA ARG A 91 7.36 -12.84 7.45
C ARG A 91 6.75 -12.02 8.59
N ASP A 92 5.89 -11.06 8.28
CA ASP A 92 5.24 -10.25 9.31
C ASP A 92 4.31 -11.10 10.21
N ARG A 93 3.58 -12.06 9.61
CA ARG A 93 2.74 -13.01 10.36
C ARG A 93 3.52 -14.02 11.23
N ARG A 94 4.80 -14.27 10.92
CA ARG A 94 5.69 -15.18 11.70
C ARG A 94 6.65 -14.44 12.61
N GLY A 95 6.80 -13.13 12.45
CA GLY A 95 7.74 -12.27 13.16
C GLY A 95 7.02 -11.28 14.08
N GLY A 96 5.94 -11.71 14.72
CA GLY A 96 5.28 -10.94 15.77
C GLY A 96 6.34 -10.38 16.72
N TYR A 97 6.32 -9.05 16.86
CA TYR A 97 7.09 -8.24 17.80
C TYR A 97 7.67 -9.08 18.96
N ALA A 98 8.99 -9.27 18.93
CA ALA A 98 9.75 -9.53 20.14
C ALA A 98 9.97 -8.21 20.89
#